data_AF-F8QHV7-F1
#
_entry.id   AF-F8QHV7-F1
#
_cell.length_a   1.000
_cell.length_b   1.000
_cell.length_c   1.000
_cell.angle_alpha   90.00
_cell.angle_beta   90.00
_cell.angle_gamma   90.00
#
_symmetry.space_group_name_H-M   'P 1'
#
loop_
_entity.id
_entity.type
_entity.pdbx_description
1 polymer ?
#
loop_
_entity_poly.entity_id
_entity_poly.type
_entity_poly.pdbx_seq_one_letter_code
_entity_poly.pdbx_strand_id
1 'polypeptide(L)'
;DFFPQLKDHLLTCPHGLAYNGDEYDFTDGDGNCVLLHNNKIFEHSLLQVNYTTYNLQREQNTINSLTRADIMLLSQEDEHIHPYWYARVIEIFHVMVEY
;
A
#
# COMPACT_ATOMS: atom_id res chain seq x y z
N ASP A 1 16.32 -3.68 10.47
CA ASP A 1 17.10 -3.08 9.38
C ASP A 1 16.11 -2.67 8.30
N PHE A 2 16.10 -1.42 7.84
CA PHE A 2 14.98 -0.86 7.07
C PHE A 2 14.89 -1.43 5.64
N PHE A 3 16.03 -1.58 4.96
CA PHE A 3 16.05 -1.92 3.55
C PHE A 3 15.61 -3.38 3.25
N PRO A 4 15.98 -4.40 4.04
CA PRO A 4 15.42 -5.75 3.88
C PRO A 4 13.90 -5.78 4.08
N GLN A 5 13.40 -5.15 5.14
CA GLN A 5 11.96 -5.08 5.44
C GLN A 5 11.17 -4.37 4.33
N LEU A 6 11.75 -3.33 3.74
CA LEU A 6 11.16 -2.65 2.57
C LEU A 6 11.06 -3.62 1.38
N LYS A 7 12.08 -4.42 1.11
CA LYS A 7 12.05 -5.39 0.00
C LYS A 7 10.99 -6.46 0.21
N ASP A 8 10.89 -6.99 1.42
CA ASP A 8 9.88 -7.99 1.79
C ASP A 8 8.47 -7.42 1.60
N HIS A 9 8.22 -6.20 2.09
CA HIS A 9 6.96 -5.51 1.88
C HIS A 9 6.62 -5.29 0.40
N LEU A 10 7.62 -4.91 -0.41
CA LEU A 10 7.43 -4.71 -1.85
C LEU A 10 7.18 -6.03 -2.61
N LEU A 11 7.63 -7.17 -2.11
CA LEU A 11 7.36 -8.50 -2.70
C LEU A 11 5.91 -8.96 -2.47
N THR A 12 5.30 -8.56 -1.36
CA THR A 12 3.90 -8.90 -1.03
C THR A 12 2.91 -8.28 -2.02
N CYS A 13 3.18 -7.06 -2.49
CA CYS A 13 2.29 -6.29 -3.38
C CYS A 13 2.02 -6.95 -4.75
N PRO A 14 3.03 -7.33 -5.56
CA PRO A 14 2.80 -7.97 -6.86
C PRO A 14 2.20 -9.38 -6.74
N HIS A 15 2.43 -10.08 -5.62
CA HIS A 15 1.84 -11.40 -5.38
C HIS A 15 0.35 -11.34 -4.99
N GLY A 16 -0.20 -10.13 -4.74
CA GLY A 16 -1.59 -9.96 -4.31
C GLY A 16 -1.88 -10.60 -2.95
N LEU A 17 -0.86 -10.77 -2.13
CA LEU A 17 -0.98 -11.33 -0.79
C LEU A 17 -1.65 -10.30 0.13
N ALA A 18 -2.56 -10.77 0.99
CA ALA A 18 -3.22 -9.90 1.97
C ALA A 18 -2.18 -9.36 2.96
N TYR A 19 -2.27 -8.09 3.32
CA TYR A 19 -1.38 -7.50 4.31
C TYR A 19 -1.57 -8.19 5.66
N ASN A 20 -0.59 -8.98 6.13
CA ASN A 20 -0.64 -9.72 7.40
C ASN A 20 0.32 -9.14 8.45
N GLY A 21 0.53 -7.82 8.46
CA GLY A 21 1.43 -7.21 9.46
C GLY A 21 2.89 -7.66 9.32
N ASP A 22 3.38 -7.79 8.08
CA ASP A 22 4.75 -8.15 7.73
C ASP A 22 5.19 -9.59 8.14
N GLU A 23 4.24 -10.52 8.32
CA GLU A 23 4.50 -11.94 8.64
C GLU A 23 4.98 -12.80 7.45
N TYR A 24 5.33 -12.20 6.31
CA TYR A 24 5.82 -12.97 5.15
C TYR A 24 7.34 -13.11 5.19
N ASP A 25 7.80 -14.32 5.49
CA ASP A 25 9.21 -14.69 5.37
C ASP A 25 9.55 -15.00 3.90
N PHE A 26 10.15 -14.04 3.19
CA PHE A 26 10.73 -14.28 1.88
C PHE A 26 12.12 -14.90 2.02
N THR A 27 12.46 -15.86 1.15
CA THR A 27 13.79 -16.47 1.16
C THR A 27 14.79 -15.54 0.49
N ASP A 28 16.08 -15.55 0.88
CA ASP A 28 17.16 -14.72 0.32
C ASP A 28 17.25 -14.72 -1.23
N GLY A 29 16.71 -15.75 -1.89
CA GLY A 29 16.60 -15.86 -3.34
C GLY A 29 15.58 -14.90 -3.98
N ASP A 30 14.47 -14.60 -3.30
CA ASP A 30 13.39 -13.73 -3.81
C ASP A 30 13.71 -12.24 -3.64
N GLY A 31 14.46 -11.86 -2.61
CA GLY A 31 14.82 -10.47 -2.32
C GLY A 31 15.72 -9.78 -3.36
N ASN A 32 16.30 -10.56 -4.30
CA ASN A 32 17.07 -10.05 -5.43
C ASN A 32 16.23 -9.80 -6.69
N CYS A 33 14.97 -10.24 -6.73
CA CYS A 33 14.09 -10.06 -7.88
C CYS A 33 13.45 -8.66 -7.92
N VAL A 34 13.34 -7.97 -6.78
CA VAL A 34 12.76 -6.61 -6.72
C VAL A 34 13.82 -5.58 -7.06
N LEU A 35 13.76 -5.05 -8.28
CA LEU A 35 14.56 -3.92 -8.71
C LEU A 35 13.73 -2.64 -8.64
N LEU A 36 14.22 -1.66 -7.88
CA LEU A 36 13.64 -0.32 -7.88
C LEU A 36 14.06 0.39 -9.16
N HIS A 37 13.10 0.83 -9.97
CA HIS A 37 13.39 1.55 -11.19
C HIS A 37 14.20 2.83 -10.87
N ASN A 38 15.38 2.95 -11.47
CA ASN A 38 16.35 4.02 -11.21
C ASN A 38 16.80 4.19 -9.75
N ASN A 39 16.56 3.20 -8.87
CA ASN A 39 16.82 3.30 -7.43
C ASN A 39 16.20 4.56 -6.79
N LYS A 40 14.96 4.89 -7.18
CA LYS A 40 14.25 6.10 -6.74
C LYS A 40 12.93 5.75 -6.05
N ILE A 41 12.66 6.50 -4.99
CA ILE A 41 11.39 6.57 -4.30
C ILE A 41 10.87 8.00 -4.46
N PHE A 42 9.59 8.15 -4.80
CA PHE A 42 8.94 9.44 -4.97
C PHE A 42 8.03 9.72 -3.79
N GLU A 43 8.11 10.93 -3.25
CA GLU A 43 7.22 11.41 -2.21
C GLU A 43 6.09 12.24 -2.84
N HIS A 44 4.87 12.03 -2.37
CA HIS A 44 3.67 12.71 -2.85
C HIS A 44 2.84 13.22 -1.67
N SER A 45 2.29 14.42 -1.82
CA SER A 45 1.32 14.96 -0.86
C SER A 45 -0.12 14.52 -1.16
N LEU A 46 -0.38 14.08 -2.40
CA LEU A 46 -1.69 13.79 -2.94
C LEU A 46 -1.71 12.43 -3.67
N LEU A 47 -2.69 11.59 -3.37
CA LEU A 47 -3.00 10.36 -4.09
C LEU A 47 -4.44 10.43 -4.61
N GLN A 48 -4.64 10.04 -5.87
CA GLN A 48 -5.97 9.94 -6.48
C GLN A 48 -6.23 8.48 -6.89
N VAL A 49 -7.28 7.91 -6.32
CA VAL A 49 -7.72 6.54 -6.61
C VAL A 49 -9.01 6.60 -7.41
N ASN A 50 -8.97 6.08 -8.63
CA ASN A 50 -10.16 5.94 -9.48
C ASN A 50 -10.96 4.72 -9.03
N TYR A 51 -12.27 4.87 -8.93
CA TYR A 51 -13.17 3.75 -8.69
C TYR A 51 -14.42 3.87 -9.58
N THR A 52 -15.03 2.73 -9.84
CA THR A 52 -16.28 2.66 -10.60
C THR A 52 -17.43 2.63 -9.60
N THR A 53 -18.35 3.58 -9.71
CA THR A 53 -19.58 3.56 -8.92
C THR A 53 -20.52 2.50 -9.46
N TYR A 54 -21.51 2.10 -8.65
CA TYR A 54 -22.52 1.11 -9.02
C TYR A 54 -23.24 1.44 -10.36
N ASN A 55 -23.38 2.74 -10.66
CA ASN A 55 -24.01 3.22 -11.89
C ASN A 55 -23.07 3.19 -13.12
N LEU A 56 -21.95 2.44 -13.05
CA LEU A 56 -20.90 2.36 -14.07
C LEU A 56 -20.27 3.71 -14.40
N GLN A 57 -20.37 4.69 -13.50
CA GLN A 57 -19.69 5.98 -13.64
C GLN A 57 -18.31 5.89 -13.02
N ARG A 58 -17.37 6.67 -13.55
CA ARG A 58 -16.03 6.80 -12.99
C ARG A 58 -16.00 7.96 -12.01
N GLU A 59 -15.64 7.68 -10.78
CA GLU A 59 -15.37 8.68 -9.75
C GLU A 59 -13.94 8.55 -9.22
N GLN A 60 -13.53 9.54 -8.43
CA GLN A 60 -12.17 9.64 -7.90
C GLN A 60 -12.21 9.98 -6.42
N ASN A 61 -11.49 9.20 -5.62
CA ASN A 61 -11.19 9.53 -4.25
C ASN A 61 -9.82 10.17 -4.17
N THR A 62 -9.78 11.38 -3.61
CA THR A 62 -8.54 12.11 -3.38
C THR A 62 -8.17 12.00 -1.90
N ILE A 63 -6.95 11.52 -1.65
CA ILE A 63 -6.31 11.43 -0.34
C ILE A 63 -5.22 12.49 -0.32
N ASN A 64 -5.30 13.43 0.61
CA ASN A 64 -4.33 14.50 0.75
C ASN A 64 -3.75 14.47 2.17
N SER A 65 -2.48 14.11 2.29
CA SER A 65 -1.75 14.04 3.56
C SER A 65 -1.81 15.36 4.37
N LEU A 66 -1.94 16.50 3.68
CA LEU A 66 -1.91 17.83 4.32
C LEU A 66 -3.29 18.31 4.80
N THR A 67 -4.37 17.88 4.16
CA THR A 67 -5.71 18.49 4.38
C THR A 67 -6.81 17.49 4.68
N ARG A 68 -6.75 16.26 4.14
CA ARG A 68 -7.75 15.22 4.35
C ARG A 68 -7.07 13.85 4.28
N ALA A 69 -6.42 13.54 5.40
CA ALA A 69 -5.55 12.40 5.56
C ALA A 69 -6.21 11.20 6.23
N ASP A 70 -7.41 11.35 6.77
CA ASP A 70 -8.10 10.27 7.48
C ASP A 70 -8.70 9.29 6.46
N ILE A 71 -8.33 8.01 6.59
CA ILE A 71 -8.73 6.90 5.71
C ILE A 71 -9.33 5.75 6.52
N MET A 72 -10.13 4.94 5.83
CA MET A 72 -10.66 3.68 6.35
C MET A 72 -9.98 2.53 5.62
N LEU A 73 -9.54 1.54 6.39
CA LEU A 73 -8.90 0.32 5.90
C LEU A 73 -9.79 -0.86 6.29
N LEU A 74 -9.78 -1.94 5.51
CA LEU A 74 -10.41 -3.18 5.93
C LEU A 74 -9.65 -3.72 7.15
N SER A 75 -10.36 -3.99 8.25
CA SER A 75 -9.73 -4.57 9.44
C SER A 75 -9.44 -6.05 9.20
N GLN A 76 -8.42 -6.58 9.90
CA GLN A 76 -8.19 -8.02 9.99
C GLN A 76 -8.88 -8.66 11.19
N GLU A 77 -9.67 -7.88 11.93
CA GLU A 77 -10.42 -8.36 13.09
C GLU A 77 -11.65 -9.13 12.64
N ASP A 78 -12.19 -9.95 13.54
CA ASP A 78 -13.44 -10.66 13.30
C ASP A 78 -14.55 -9.64 12.96
N GLU A 79 -15.30 -9.90 11.89
CA GLU A 79 -16.31 -8.97 11.34
C GLU A 79 -17.38 -8.56 12.37
N HIS A 80 -17.49 -9.34 13.43
CA HIS A 80 -18.40 -9.14 14.55
C HIS A 80 -18.05 -7.96 15.47
N ILE A 81 -16.83 -7.44 15.43
CA ILE A 81 -16.41 -6.31 16.29
C ILE A 81 -16.51 -4.99 15.52
N HIS A 82 -15.66 -4.81 14.50
CA HIS A 82 -15.71 -3.66 13.61
C HIS A 82 -14.99 -3.95 12.28
N PRO A 83 -15.65 -3.80 11.11
CA PRO A 83 -15.10 -4.23 9.81
C PRO A 83 -14.01 -3.30 9.24
N TYR A 84 -13.76 -2.15 9.87
CA TYR A 84 -12.79 -1.18 9.39
C TYR A 84 -11.84 -0.68 10.48
N TRP A 85 -10.59 -0.47 10.10
CA TRP A 85 -9.64 0.36 10.85
C TRP A 85 -9.68 1.80 10.34
N TYR A 86 -9.33 2.73 11.23
CA TYR A 86 -9.23 4.15 10.91
C TYR A 86 -7.78 4.57 11.08
N ALA A 87 -7.22 5.20 10.06
CA ALA A 87 -5.84 5.65 10.07
C ALA A 87 -5.74 7.07 9.49
N ARG A 88 -4.65 7.76 9.85
CA ARG A 88 -4.30 9.06 9.26
C ARG A 88 -3.03 8.90 8.43
N VAL A 89 -3.12 9.25 7.16
CA VAL A 89 -1.99 9.26 6.22
C VAL A 89 -1.03 10.39 6.59
N ILE A 90 0.20 10.05 6.94
CA ILE A 90 1.23 11.05 7.27
C ILE A 90 1.92 11.50 5.98
N GLU A 91 2.43 10.54 5.20
CA GLU A 91 3.14 10.76 3.94
C GLU A 91 2.78 9.64 2.94
N ILE A 92 2.93 9.93 1.65
CA ILE A 92 2.67 8.97 0.59
C ILE A 92 3.95 8.78 -0.22
N PHE A 93 4.40 7.54 -0.33
CA PHE A 93 5.54 7.17 -1.13
C PHE A 93 5.11 6.29 -2.30
N HIS A 94 5.71 6.52 -3.46
CA HIS A 94 5.52 5.72 -4.66
C HIS A 94 6.85 5.21 -5.16
N VAL A 95 6.86 3.93 -5.53
CA VAL A 95 8.03 3.23 -6.05
C VAL A 95 7.61 2.46 -7.28
N MET A 96 8.38 2.61 -8.37
CA MET A 96 8.24 1.77 -9.55
C MET A 96 9.13 0.55 -9.39
N VAL A 97 8.51 -0.62 -9.38
CA VAL A 97 9.20 -1.91 -9.20
C VAL A 97 9.23 -2.66 -10.53
N GLU A 98 10.38 -3.20 -10.87
CA GLU A 98 10.58 -4.18 -11.93
C GLU A 98 10.87 -5.55 -11.29
N TYR A 99 10.27 -6.60 -11.85
CA TYR A 99 10.40 -8.00 -11.42
C TYR A 99 10.96 -8.84 -12.57
#